data_AF-A0A3P0P5Y1-F1
#
_entry.id   AF-A0A3P0P5Y1-F1
#
_cell.length_a   1.000
_cell.length_b   1.000
_cell.length_c   1.000
_cell.angle_alpha   90.00
_cell.angle_beta   90.00
_cell.angle_gamma   90.00
#
_symmetry.space_group_name_H-M   'P 1'
#
loop_
_entity.id
_entity.type
_entity.pdbx_description
1 polymer ?
#
loop_
_entity_poly.entity_id
_entity_poly.type
_entity_poly.pdbx_seq_one_letter_code
_entity_poly.pdbx_strand_id
1 'polypeptide(L)'
;MKVKQAGKIVVACMAAAAGFALPGFAGAQQVVHYPAGKSLFDAQCAVCHQAGGKGQDGLAPPLTEYPGKYASADAGRAQLTATLLHGMFGEIEVRDKHYNFKMPSFASASDDDIANVLNYVVFDLNEQHGSAKPFTAADIRAARAKEMDGTAVHAQRAIVTKGLGL
;
A
#
# COMPACT_ATOMS: atom_id res chain seq x y z
N MET A 1 28.46 -18.44 80.99
CA MET A 1 29.38 -18.56 79.83
C MET A 1 28.74 -19.47 78.78
N LYS A 2 28.81 -19.06 77.51
CA LYS A 2 28.41 -19.78 76.28
C LYS A 2 26.90 -19.88 75.98
N VAL A 3 26.40 -18.85 75.28
CA VAL A 3 25.27 -18.96 74.35
C VAL A 3 25.74 -19.72 73.11
N LYS A 4 25.07 -20.83 72.77
CA LYS A 4 25.13 -21.47 71.47
C LYS A 4 23.92 -21.00 70.66
N GLN A 5 24.14 -20.34 69.53
CA GLN A 5 23.11 -20.21 68.52
C GLN A 5 23.68 -20.56 67.14
N ALA A 6 22.93 -21.41 66.45
CA ALA A 6 23.31 -22.17 65.27
C ALA A 6 23.42 -21.29 64.01
N GLY A 7 24.52 -21.45 63.28
CA GLY A 7 24.76 -20.85 61.97
C GLY A 7 24.36 -21.79 60.83
N LYS A 8 23.21 -21.49 60.25
CA LYS A 8 22.83 -21.54 58.82
C LYS A 8 23.68 -22.44 57.89
N ILE A 9 23.10 -23.57 57.48
CA ILE A 9 23.51 -24.32 56.28
C ILE A 9 22.95 -23.57 55.07
N VAL A 10 23.85 -23.03 54.24
CA VAL A 10 23.54 -22.47 52.93
C VAL A 10 23.44 -23.63 51.95
N VAL A 11 22.22 -23.97 51.52
CA VAL A 11 22.02 -24.85 50.35
C VAL A 11 21.99 -23.95 49.12
N ALA A 12 23.06 -24.01 48.34
CA ALA A 12 23.14 -23.39 47.04
C ALA A 12 22.24 -24.13 46.04
N CYS A 13 21.14 -23.50 45.62
CA CYS A 13 20.44 -23.90 44.41
C CYS A 13 21.30 -23.54 43.20
N MET A 14 22.05 -24.50 42.68
CA MET A 14 22.62 -24.42 41.33
C MET A 14 21.47 -24.52 40.34
N ALA A 15 20.92 -23.38 39.92
CA ALA A 15 20.10 -23.30 38.72
C ALA A 15 21.06 -23.20 37.53
N ALA A 16 21.14 -24.28 36.74
CA ALA A 16 21.81 -24.28 35.46
C ALA A 16 21.14 -23.25 34.54
N ALA A 17 21.86 -22.18 34.20
CA ALA A 17 21.43 -21.25 33.17
C ALA A 17 21.63 -21.92 31.80
N ALA A 18 20.62 -22.68 31.34
CA ALA A 18 20.54 -23.07 29.95
C ALA A 18 20.30 -21.80 29.13
N GLY A 19 21.32 -21.35 28.40
CA GLY A 19 21.20 -20.24 27.46
C GLY A 19 20.19 -20.61 26.38
N PHE A 20 18.96 -20.12 26.52
CA PHE A 20 18.01 -20.08 25.42
C PHE A 20 18.49 -19.02 24.43
N ALA A 21 19.22 -19.46 23.40
CA ALA A 21 19.38 -18.68 22.19
C ALA A 21 18.00 -18.57 21.54
N LEU A 22 17.32 -17.44 21.75
CA LEU A 22 16.13 -17.11 20.98
C LEU A 22 16.58 -16.97 19.52
N PRO A 23 16.03 -17.77 18.57
CA PRO A 23 16.23 -17.47 17.17
C PRO A 23 15.70 -16.06 16.94
N GLY A 24 16.59 -15.15 16.57
CA GLY A 24 16.22 -13.78 16.27
C GLY A 24 15.09 -13.79 15.26
N PHE A 25 13.98 -13.11 15.59
CA PHE A 25 12.98 -12.74 14.61
C PHE A 25 13.64 -11.75 13.64
N ALA A 26 14.37 -12.28 12.66
CA ALA A 26 14.68 -11.58 11.44
C ALA A 26 13.33 -11.45 10.71
N GLY A 27 12.54 -10.45 11.09
CA GLY A 27 11.39 -10.03 10.29
C GLY A 27 11.93 -9.77 8.89
N ALA A 28 11.45 -10.53 7.91
CA ALA A 28 11.81 -10.30 6.52
C ALA A 28 11.51 -8.83 6.20
N GLN A 29 12.56 -8.03 6.05
CA GLN A 29 12.41 -6.65 5.61
C GLN A 29 11.92 -6.72 4.18
N GLN A 30 10.65 -6.39 3.96
CA GLN A 30 10.05 -6.33 2.65
C GLN A 30 10.83 -5.29 1.84
N VAL A 31 11.48 -5.74 0.76
CA VAL A 31 12.24 -4.85 -0.12
C VAL A 31 11.25 -3.88 -0.74
N VAL A 32 11.52 -2.58 -0.58
CA VAL A 32 10.73 -1.52 -1.23
C VAL A 32 11.44 -1.15 -2.51
N HIS A 33 10.84 -1.47 -3.65
CA HIS A 33 11.36 -1.20 -4.99
C HIS A 33 11.25 0.28 -5.36
N TYR A 34 10.20 0.98 -4.89
CA TYR A 34 9.97 2.39 -5.16
C TYR A 34 9.95 3.23 -3.86
N PRO A 35 11.12 3.49 -3.23
CA PRO A 35 11.18 4.18 -1.94
C PRO A 35 10.68 5.63 -1.98
N ALA A 36 10.90 6.35 -3.10
CA ALA A 36 10.34 7.68 -3.30
C ALA A 36 8.81 7.64 -3.37
N GLY A 37 8.25 6.65 -4.10
CA GLY A 37 6.82 6.41 -4.19
C GLY A 37 6.20 6.07 -2.83
N LYS A 38 6.89 5.24 -2.04
CA LYS A 38 6.48 4.93 -0.66
C LYS A 38 6.43 6.18 0.20
N SER A 39 7.46 7.02 0.14
CA SER A 39 7.52 8.26 0.93
C SER A 39 6.34 9.18 0.60
N LEU A 40 6.00 9.31 -0.69
CA LEU A 40 4.85 10.11 -1.11
C LEU A 40 3.53 9.48 -0.65
N PHE A 41 3.40 8.16 -0.80
CA PHE A 41 2.22 7.41 -0.36
C PHE A 41 1.96 7.60 1.13
N ASP A 42 2.98 7.45 1.96
CA ASP A 42 2.86 7.62 3.41
C ASP A 42 2.45 9.05 3.79
N ALA A 43 2.96 10.05 3.06
CA ALA A 43 2.67 11.46 3.33
C ALA A 43 1.27 11.89 2.88
N GLN A 44 0.75 11.34 1.78
CA GLN A 44 -0.44 11.89 1.11
C GLN A 44 -1.59 10.90 0.92
N CYS A 45 -1.29 9.61 0.75
CA CYS A 45 -2.28 8.59 0.38
C CYS A 45 -2.72 7.75 1.57
N ALA A 46 -1.80 7.46 2.50
CA ALA A 46 -2.02 6.60 3.65
C ALA A 46 -3.06 7.16 4.64
N VAL A 47 -3.29 8.47 4.65
CA VAL A 47 -4.35 9.09 5.47
C VAL A 47 -5.75 8.53 5.14
N CYS A 48 -5.98 8.12 3.90
CA CYS A 48 -7.24 7.50 3.47
C CYS A 48 -7.06 6.00 3.22
N HIS A 49 -6.06 5.62 2.42
CA HIS A 49 -5.83 4.23 2.02
C HIS A 49 -5.10 3.38 3.06
N GLN A 50 -4.81 3.95 4.23
CA GLN A 50 -4.10 3.33 5.36
C GLN A 50 -2.66 2.91 5.03
N ALA A 51 -1.88 2.66 6.07
CA ALA A 51 -0.52 2.13 5.92
C ALA A 51 -0.54 0.80 5.15
N GLY A 52 0.34 0.68 4.16
CA GLY A 52 0.40 -0.49 3.27
C GLY A 52 -0.81 -0.64 2.34
N GLY A 53 -1.61 0.41 2.12
CA GLY A 53 -2.71 0.39 1.16
C GLY A 53 -3.87 -0.53 1.53
N LYS A 54 -4.04 -0.86 2.81
CA LYS A 54 -5.08 -1.79 3.28
C LYS A 54 -6.51 -1.25 3.12
N GLY A 55 -6.66 0.04 2.84
CA GLY A 55 -7.95 0.71 2.78
C GLY A 55 -8.58 0.89 4.15
N GLN A 56 -9.70 1.60 4.16
CA GLN A 56 -10.55 1.78 5.33
C GLN A 56 -12.00 1.62 4.90
N ASP A 57 -12.70 0.66 5.49
CA ASP A 57 -14.09 0.36 5.18
C ASP A 57 -14.96 1.61 5.27
N GLY A 58 -15.82 1.79 4.27
CA GLY A 58 -16.68 2.96 4.13
C GLY A 58 -15.96 4.20 3.60
N LEU A 59 -14.63 4.35 3.76
CA LEU A 59 -13.89 5.55 3.36
C LEU A 59 -13.09 5.39 2.06
N ALA A 60 -12.16 4.44 2.02
CA ALA A 60 -11.23 4.31 0.89
C ALA A 60 -10.94 2.83 0.60
N PRO A 61 -10.95 2.42 -0.68
CA PRO A 61 -10.74 1.02 -1.04
C PRO A 61 -9.31 0.55 -0.77
N PRO A 62 -9.10 -0.76 -0.55
CA PRO A 62 -7.77 -1.35 -0.55
C PRO A 62 -7.11 -1.20 -1.92
N LEU A 63 -5.80 -1.00 -1.91
CA LEU A 63 -4.96 -0.84 -3.11
C LEU A 63 -4.06 -2.06 -3.37
N THR A 64 -4.26 -3.15 -2.65
CA THR A 64 -3.37 -4.34 -2.64
C THR A 64 -3.76 -5.45 -3.62
N GLU A 65 -4.76 -5.21 -4.48
CA GLU A 65 -5.12 -6.19 -5.52
C GLU A 65 -5.48 -5.54 -6.87
N TYR A 66 -6.47 -4.64 -6.88
CA TYR A 66 -7.01 -4.10 -8.13
C TYR A 66 -5.97 -3.29 -8.92
N PRO A 67 -5.14 -2.43 -8.31
CA PRO A 67 -4.10 -1.71 -9.05
C PRO A 67 -3.10 -2.61 -9.78
N GLY A 68 -2.68 -3.72 -9.17
CA GLY A 68 -1.82 -4.70 -9.82
C GLY A 68 -2.46 -5.30 -11.09
N LYS A 69 -3.74 -5.68 -11.00
CA LYS A 69 -4.51 -6.15 -12.16
C LYS A 69 -4.71 -5.07 -13.22
N TYR A 70 -5.05 -3.85 -12.81
CA TYR A 70 -5.22 -2.71 -13.72
C TYR A 70 -3.96 -2.43 -14.52
N ALA A 71 -2.78 -2.47 -13.87
CA ALA A 71 -1.52 -2.10 -14.49
C ALA A 71 -1.07 -3.06 -15.62
N SER A 72 -1.66 -4.26 -15.68
CA SER A 72 -1.41 -5.27 -16.73
C SER A 72 -2.15 -5.03 -18.05
N ALA A 73 -3.06 -4.05 -18.10
CA ALA A 73 -3.83 -3.69 -19.29
C ALA A 73 -3.80 -2.18 -19.57
N ASP A 74 -3.75 -1.78 -20.84
CA ASP A 74 -3.64 -0.37 -21.22
C ASP A 74 -4.80 0.49 -20.68
N ALA A 75 -6.03 -0.02 -20.73
CA ALA A 75 -7.19 0.67 -20.17
C ALA A 75 -7.10 0.81 -18.64
N GLY A 76 -6.54 -0.18 -17.95
CA GLY A 76 -6.33 -0.11 -16.50
C GLY A 76 -5.18 0.83 -16.12
N ARG A 77 -4.10 0.88 -16.90
CA ARG A 77 -3.05 1.89 -16.75
C ARG A 77 -3.61 3.31 -16.92
N ALA A 78 -4.44 3.53 -17.93
CA ALA A 78 -5.12 4.80 -18.14
C ALA A 78 -6.08 5.14 -16.99
N GLN A 79 -6.73 4.15 -16.36
CA GLN A 79 -7.55 4.38 -15.17
C GLN A 79 -6.71 4.83 -13.97
N LEU A 80 -5.57 4.19 -13.73
CA LEU A 80 -4.68 4.53 -12.61
C LEU A 80 -4.15 5.96 -12.74
N THR A 81 -3.65 6.35 -13.92
CA THR A 81 -3.15 7.72 -14.15
C THR A 81 -4.28 8.74 -14.05
N ALA A 82 -5.44 8.48 -14.67
CA ALA A 82 -6.57 9.40 -14.64
C ALA A 82 -7.11 9.61 -13.22
N THR A 83 -7.12 8.56 -12.38
CA THR A 83 -7.58 8.65 -10.99
C THR A 83 -6.71 9.61 -10.17
N LEU A 84 -5.39 9.58 -10.34
CA LEU A 84 -4.49 10.52 -9.65
C LEU A 84 -4.57 11.93 -10.23
N LEU A 85 -4.67 12.06 -11.56
CA LEU A 85 -4.63 13.36 -12.23
C LEU A 85 -5.94 14.14 -12.12
N HIS A 86 -7.08 13.48 -12.13
CA HIS A 86 -8.38 14.16 -12.17
C HIS A 86 -9.24 13.90 -10.93
N GLY A 87 -8.78 13.02 -10.04
CA GLY A 87 -9.60 12.53 -8.94
C GLY A 87 -10.73 11.63 -9.44
N MET A 88 -11.56 11.16 -8.51
CA MET A 88 -12.71 10.33 -8.82
C MET A 88 -13.76 10.47 -7.72
N PHE A 89 -15.04 10.44 -8.07
CA PHE A 89 -16.15 10.42 -7.13
C PHE A 89 -17.33 9.64 -7.71
N GLY A 90 -18.25 9.23 -6.84
CA GLY A 90 -19.34 8.33 -7.17
C GLY A 90 -19.15 6.94 -6.55
N GLU A 91 -20.24 6.21 -6.42
CA GLU A 91 -20.23 4.91 -5.75
C GLU A 91 -19.46 3.86 -6.57
N ILE A 92 -18.55 3.16 -5.91
CA ILE A 92 -17.81 2.04 -6.48
C ILE A 92 -17.90 0.82 -5.57
N GLU A 93 -17.79 -0.34 -6.20
CA GLU A 93 -17.63 -1.62 -5.54
C GLU A 93 -16.19 -2.13 -5.74
N VAL A 94 -15.59 -2.67 -4.68
CA VAL A 94 -14.29 -3.34 -4.69
C VAL A 94 -14.42 -4.59 -3.84
N ARG A 95 -14.49 -5.76 -4.49
CA ARG A 95 -15.06 -6.98 -3.89
C ARG A 95 -16.45 -6.66 -3.32
N ASP A 96 -16.90 -7.33 -2.27
CA ASP A 96 -18.25 -7.12 -1.71
C ASP A 96 -18.39 -5.85 -0.82
N LYS A 97 -17.61 -4.79 -1.08
CA LYS A 97 -17.61 -3.55 -0.29
C LYS A 97 -17.86 -2.32 -1.15
N HIS A 98 -18.74 -1.46 -0.66
CA HIS A 98 -19.12 -0.19 -1.30
C HIS A 98 -18.31 0.99 -0.75
N TYR A 99 -17.92 1.90 -1.64
CA TYR A 99 -17.23 3.15 -1.32
C TYR A 99 -17.86 4.30 -2.12
N ASN A 100 -18.14 5.43 -1.49
CA ASN A 100 -18.73 6.60 -2.16
C ASN A 100 -18.12 7.92 -1.66
N PHE A 101 -16.80 7.94 -1.53
CA PHE A 101 -16.05 9.14 -1.17
C PHE A 101 -15.35 9.73 -2.39
N LYS A 102 -15.09 11.05 -2.33
CA LYS A 102 -14.33 11.77 -3.35
C LYS A 102 -12.84 11.60 -3.10
N MET A 103 -12.14 10.95 -4.05
CA MET A 103 -10.69 11.01 -4.14
C MET A 103 -10.29 12.32 -4.83
N PRO A 104 -9.51 13.20 -4.19
CA PRO A 104 -9.06 14.45 -4.80
C PRO A 104 -8.07 14.21 -5.94
N SER A 105 -7.88 15.22 -6.78
CA SER A 105 -6.81 15.26 -7.77
C SER A 105 -5.46 15.57 -7.10
N PHE A 106 -4.41 14.96 -7.63
CA PHE A 106 -3.00 15.17 -7.29
C PHE A 106 -2.23 15.76 -8.48
N ALA A 107 -2.92 16.40 -9.42
CA ALA A 107 -2.29 16.99 -10.61
C ALA A 107 -1.21 18.05 -10.29
N SER A 108 -1.17 18.62 -9.09
CA SER A 108 -0.09 19.54 -8.70
C SER A 108 1.26 18.86 -8.44
N ALA A 109 1.28 17.55 -8.20
CA ALA A 109 2.53 16.79 -8.04
C ALA A 109 3.30 16.73 -9.36
N SER A 110 4.60 16.45 -9.32
CA SER A 110 5.38 16.30 -10.56
C SER A 110 5.02 15.00 -11.30
N ASP A 111 5.38 14.91 -12.58
CA ASP A 111 5.20 13.67 -13.36
C ASP A 111 5.98 12.49 -12.75
N ASP A 112 7.19 12.77 -12.23
CA ASP A 112 8.04 11.78 -11.56
C ASP A 112 7.42 11.31 -10.24
N ASP A 113 6.85 12.21 -9.46
CA ASP A 113 6.19 11.86 -8.19
C ASP A 113 4.98 10.95 -8.41
N ILE A 114 4.14 11.28 -9.40
CA ILE A 114 2.98 10.47 -9.76
C ILE A 114 3.42 9.11 -10.30
N ALA A 115 4.44 9.06 -11.16
CA ALA A 115 4.97 7.79 -11.66
C ALA A 115 5.51 6.91 -10.51
N ASN A 116 6.28 7.51 -9.60
CA ASN A 116 6.85 6.81 -8.45
C ASN A 116 5.78 6.26 -7.50
N VAL A 117 4.75 7.03 -7.17
CA VAL A 117 3.70 6.53 -6.27
C VAL A 117 2.81 5.47 -6.93
N LEU A 118 2.52 5.60 -8.23
CA LEU A 118 1.83 4.55 -8.97
C LEU A 118 2.65 3.26 -9.00
N ASN A 119 3.97 3.38 -9.19
CA ASN A 119 4.86 2.23 -9.17
C ASN A 119 4.94 1.60 -7.77
N TYR A 120 5.01 2.38 -6.70
CA TYR A 120 4.92 1.85 -5.34
C TYR A 120 3.61 1.10 -5.12
N VAL A 121 2.48 1.70 -5.51
CA VAL A 121 1.18 1.04 -5.41
C VAL A 121 1.18 -0.28 -6.18
N VAL A 122 1.62 -0.29 -7.44
CA VAL A 122 1.51 -1.47 -8.31
C VAL A 122 2.52 -2.57 -7.99
N PHE A 123 3.76 -2.24 -7.65
CA PHE A 123 4.85 -3.23 -7.53
C PHE A 123 5.23 -3.55 -6.09
N ASP A 124 4.97 -2.65 -5.13
CA ASP A 124 5.29 -2.90 -3.71
C ASP A 124 4.06 -3.29 -2.88
N LEU A 125 2.86 -2.78 -3.21
CA LEU A 125 1.63 -3.10 -2.46
C LEU A 125 0.84 -4.28 -3.03
N ASN A 126 1.08 -4.67 -4.28
CA ASN A 126 0.37 -5.78 -4.92
C ASN A 126 1.33 -6.94 -5.17
N GLU A 127 1.01 -8.10 -4.61
CA GLU A 127 1.78 -9.33 -4.85
C GLU A 127 1.67 -9.79 -6.32
N GLN A 128 0.56 -9.46 -6.98
CA GLN A 128 0.27 -9.85 -8.36
C GLN A 128 0.07 -8.60 -9.21
N HIS A 129 0.94 -8.40 -10.20
CA HIS A 129 0.84 -7.30 -11.16
C HIS A 129 1.02 -7.76 -12.62
N GLY A 130 1.06 -9.07 -12.87
CA GLY A 130 1.16 -9.65 -14.22
C GLY A 130 2.33 -9.07 -15.03
N SER A 131 2.06 -8.75 -16.30
CA SER A 131 3.02 -8.14 -17.24
C SER A 131 3.14 -6.61 -17.10
N ALA A 132 2.68 -6.02 -15.99
CA ALA A 132 2.74 -4.59 -15.77
C ALA A 132 4.17 -4.06 -15.94
N LYS A 133 4.28 -2.96 -16.70
CA LYS A 133 5.52 -2.21 -16.85
C LYS A 133 5.53 -1.02 -15.90
N PRO A 134 6.69 -0.59 -15.37
CA PRO A 134 6.77 0.63 -14.58
C PRO A 134 6.19 1.83 -15.34
N PHE A 135 5.46 2.68 -14.63
CA PHE A 135 5.06 4.01 -15.11
C PHE A 135 6.28 4.91 -15.18
N THR A 136 6.33 5.74 -16.21
CA THR A 136 7.37 6.74 -16.45
C THR A 136 6.78 8.14 -16.37
N ALA A 137 7.62 9.15 -16.16
CA ALA A 137 7.18 10.55 -16.24
C ALA A 137 6.57 10.90 -17.60
N ALA A 138 7.02 10.25 -18.68
CA ALA A 138 6.44 10.43 -20.01
C ALA A 138 5.00 9.90 -20.10
N ASP A 139 4.71 8.75 -19.46
CA ASP A 139 3.35 8.21 -19.38
C ASP A 139 2.42 9.20 -18.65
N ILE A 140 2.88 9.79 -17.54
CA ILE A 140 2.09 10.74 -16.76
C ILE A 140 1.86 12.02 -17.55
N ARG A 141 2.90 12.55 -18.20
CA ARG A 141 2.80 13.74 -19.06
C ARG A 141 1.80 13.54 -20.19
N ALA A 142 1.82 12.37 -20.83
CA ALA A 142 0.86 12.03 -21.88
C ALA A 142 -0.57 11.95 -21.31
N ALA A 143 -0.76 11.35 -20.14
CA ALA A 143 -2.06 11.27 -19.47
C ALA A 143 -2.59 12.65 -19.07
N ARG A 144 -1.73 13.57 -18.62
CA ARG A 144 -2.10 14.96 -18.26
C ARG A 144 -2.67 15.77 -19.40
N ALA A 145 -2.25 15.50 -20.63
CA ALA A 145 -2.76 16.20 -21.81
C ALA A 145 -4.21 15.83 -22.14
N LYS A 146 -4.76 14.80 -21.49
CA LYS A 146 -6.14 14.36 -21.67
C LYS A 146 -7.03 15.03 -20.61
N GLU A 147 -7.98 15.83 -21.07
CA GLU A 147 -9.00 16.40 -20.19
C GLU A 147 -10.01 15.33 -19.77
N MET A 148 -10.19 15.17 -18.46
CA MET A 148 -11.21 14.32 -17.85
C MET A 148 -11.68 14.98 -16.55
N ASP A 149 -12.97 14.88 -16.26
CA ASP A 149 -13.49 15.15 -14.91
C ASP A 149 -13.62 13.86 -14.10
N GLY A 150 -13.84 13.99 -12.79
CA GLY A 150 -13.96 12.83 -11.90
C GLY A 150 -15.14 11.90 -12.23
N THR A 151 -16.20 12.38 -12.91
CA THR A 151 -17.33 11.55 -13.37
C THR A 151 -16.91 10.71 -14.56
N ALA A 152 -16.17 11.27 -15.51
CA ALA A 152 -15.60 10.53 -16.64
C ALA A 152 -14.61 9.45 -16.16
N VAL A 153 -13.79 9.75 -15.14
CA VAL A 153 -12.90 8.76 -14.51
C VAL A 153 -13.68 7.62 -13.86
N HIS A 154 -14.79 7.93 -13.18
CA HIS A 154 -15.67 6.92 -12.58
C HIS A 154 -16.32 6.03 -13.65
N ALA A 155 -16.86 6.62 -14.72
CA ALA A 155 -17.45 5.87 -15.83
C ALA A 155 -16.42 4.96 -16.53
N GLN A 156 -15.20 5.46 -16.74
CA GLN A 156 -14.10 4.66 -17.30
C GLN A 156 -13.75 3.46 -16.41
N ARG A 157 -13.80 3.62 -15.07
CA ARG A 157 -13.54 2.52 -14.14
C ARG A 157 -14.50 1.35 -14.35
N ALA A 158 -15.79 1.62 -14.56
CA ALA A 158 -16.78 0.57 -14.79
C ALA A 158 -16.48 -0.25 -16.05
N ILE A 159 -15.95 0.39 -17.10
CA ILE A 159 -15.52 -0.28 -18.32
C ILE A 159 -14.29 -1.16 -18.03
N VAL A 160 -13.32 -0.63 -17.28
CA VAL A 160 -12.08 -1.34 -16.92
C VAL A 160 -12.36 -2.56 -16.04
N THR A 161 -13.17 -2.44 -14.99
CA THR A 161 -13.47 -3.57 -14.11
C THR A 161 -14.21 -4.66 -14.86
N LYS A 162 -15.23 -4.30 -15.65
CA LYS A 162 -15.93 -5.25 -16.52
C LYS A 162 -14.99 -5.94 -17.50
N GLY A 163 -14.08 -5.21 -18.14
CA GLY A 163 -13.11 -5.76 -19.09
C GLY A 163 -12.09 -6.69 -18.46
N LEU A 164 -11.81 -6.53 -17.18
CA LEU A 164 -10.87 -7.36 -16.40
C LEU A 164 -11.56 -8.47 -15.60
N GLY A 165 -12.89 -8.56 -15.63
CA GLY A 165 -13.66 -9.53 -14.82
C GLY A 165 -13.56 -9.27 -13.32
N LEU A 166 -13.59 -8.01 -12.91
CA LEU A 166 -13.46 -7.52 -11.53
C LEU A 166 -14.71 -6.83 -11.00
#